data_AF-A0A7D8YXS7-F1
#
_entry.id   AF-A0A7D8YXS7-F1
#
_cell.length_a   1.000
_cell.length_b   1.000
_cell.length_c   1.000
_cell.angle_alpha   90.00
_cell.angle_beta   90.00
_cell.angle_gamma   90.00
#
_symmetry.space_group_name_H-M   'P 1'
#
loop_
_entity.id
_entity.type
_entity.pdbx_description
1 polymer ?
#
loop_
_entity_poly.entity_id
_entity_poly.type
_entity_poly.pdbx_seq_one_letter_code
_entity_poly.pdbx_strand_id
1 'polypeptide(L)'
;MFSLFENTCAETKPPTDGGRFNAMNANSLETLFPNGVPGLPNGRGVRVKVLLECVDRTMLRNVLLLEQENHVKFSKSCTHYEITPTGVTAFFRDGTSEQGTLLVGADGTFSPVRKQLLPNVRYVDTLTRVIYGKTPLTEDLTARFQPKALKWMTIIQDQSLTLFMEPVRFPKDASVETNGRVPRIDDYAYYWVLGGNAETFGLSDAEFHNLSGKDAADLTLKLTSHWDPSFKAVFELQNTAQSAPLRLITAKPERPGGTPSENVVLMGDAIYAMMPAGRILL
;
A
#
# COMPACT_ATOMS: atom_id res chain seq x y z
N MET A 1 10.47 16.52 -13.42
CA MET A 1 10.13 15.32 -12.64
C MET A 1 9.03 15.59 -11.61
N PHE A 2 9.16 16.59 -10.72
CA PHE A 2 8.11 16.87 -9.71
C PHE A 2 6.74 17.26 -10.31
N SER A 3 6.69 18.12 -11.31
CA SER A 3 5.43 18.47 -12.01
C SER A 3 4.77 17.27 -12.71
N LEU A 4 5.58 16.32 -13.19
CA LEU A 4 5.10 15.09 -13.80
C LEU A 4 4.46 14.17 -12.76
N PHE A 5 5.04 14.11 -11.56
CA PHE A 5 4.46 13.44 -10.41
C PHE A 5 3.12 14.08 -10.01
N GLU A 6 3.06 15.40 -9.82
CA GLU A 6 1.80 16.09 -9.47
C GLU A 6 0.71 15.84 -10.52
N ASN A 7 1.08 15.81 -11.81
CA ASN A 7 0.16 15.56 -12.91
C ASN A 7 -0.35 14.12 -13.00
N THR A 8 0.23 13.20 -12.24
CA THR A 8 -0.14 11.78 -12.25
C THR A 8 -0.73 11.33 -10.91
N CYS A 9 -0.85 12.25 -9.97
CA CYS A 9 -1.56 12.07 -8.71
C CYS A 9 -3.08 12.09 -8.91
N ALA A 10 -3.77 11.40 -8.02
CA ALA A 10 -5.22 11.38 -7.95
C ALA A 10 -5.78 12.74 -7.52
N GLU A 11 -6.99 13.04 -7.98
CA GLU A 11 -7.72 14.23 -7.57
C GLU A 11 -7.97 14.19 -6.05
N THR A 12 -7.52 15.22 -5.34
CA THR A 12 -7.85 15.40 -3.92
C THR A 12 -9.18 16.11 -3.79
N LYS A 13 -10.24 15.39 -3.42
CA LYS A 13 -11.52 16.00 -3.10
C LYS A 13 -11.53 16.50 -1.65
N PRO A 14 -12.18 17.64 -1.36
CA PRO A 14 -12.33 18.09 0.01
C PRO A 14 -13.06 17.02 0.83
N PRO A 15 -12.86 16.99 2.15
CA PRO A 15 -13.69 16.21 3.05
C PRO A 15 -15.17 16.31 2.73
N THR A 16 -15.80 15.20 2.33
CA THR A 16 -17.25 15.13 2.09
C THR A 16 -17.93 14.16 3.06
N ASP A 17 -19.11 13.66 2.72
CA ASP A 17 -19.98 12.88 3.60
C ASP A 17 -19.62 11.39 3.54
N GLY A 18 -18.38 11.03 3.88
CA GLY A 18 -17.95 9.65 4.08
C GLY A 18 -18.71 8.99 5.24
N GLY A 19 -18.60 7.67 5.40
CA GLY A 19 -19.43 6.95 6.38
C GLY A 19 -18.74 5.78 7.05
N ARG A 20 -19.20 5.47 8.26
CA ARG A 20 -18.95 4.18 8.90
C ARG A 20 -20.23 3.37 8.82
N PHE A 21 -20.16 2.10 8.44
CA PHE A 21 -21.34 1.25 8.28
C PHE A 21 -21.16 -0.09 8.97
N ASN A 22 -22.26 -0.64 9.48
CA ASN A 22 -22.32 -2.04 9.87
C ASN A 22 -22.46 -2.89 8.60
N ALA A 23 -21.56 -3.86 8.43
CA ALA A 23 -21.48 -4.65 7.21
C ALA A 23 -22.68 -5.58 7.00
N MET A 24 -23.44 -5.91 8.04
CA MET A 24 -24.54 -6.89 7.97
C MET A 24 -25.88 -6.29 7.56
N ASN A 25 -26.11 -5.01 7.84
CA ASN A 25 -27.41 -4.36 7.66
C ASN A 25 -27.34 -2.97 7.02
N ALA A 26 -26.14 -2.54 6.59
CA ALA A 26 -25.89 -1.25 5.97
C ALA A 26 -26.29 -0.02 6.80
N ASN A 27 -26.57 -0.20 8.10
CA ASN A 27 -26.86 0.92 8.98
C ASN A 27 -25.64 1.81 9.13
N SER A 28 -25.84 3.11 8.96
CA SER A 28 -24.81 4.10 9.27
C SER A 28 -24.49 4.03 10.76
N LEU A 29 -23.21 3.89 11.05
CA LEU A 29 -22.62 4.10 12.35
C LEU A 29 -22.23 5.58 12.48
N GLU A 30 -21.67 5.97 13.64
CA GLU A 30 -21.17 7.33 13.88
C GLU A 30 -20.26 7.82 12.73
N THR A 31 -20.26 9.13 12.50
CA THR A 31 -19.44 9.78 11.48
C THR A 31 -17.97 9.38 11.63
N LEU A 32 -17.25 9.19 10.51
CA LEU A 32 -15.87 8.66 10.50
C LEU A 32 -14.91 9.40 11.45
N PHE A 33 -15.13 10.71 11.60
CA PHE A 33 -14.34 11.60 12.44
C PHE A 33 -15.25 12.54 13.23
N PRO A 34 -15.85 12.08 14.36
CA PRO A 34 -16.82 12.88 15.10
C PRO A 34 -16.17 14.12 15.73
N ASN A 35 -14.86 14.08 15.95
CA ASN A 35 -14.05 15.17 16.53
C ASN A 35 -13.18 15.90 15.50
N GLY A 36 -13.48 15.76 14.20
CA GLY A 36 -12.67 16.32 13.11
C GLY A 36 -11.57 15.38 12.61
N VAL A 37 -11.10 15.61 11.38
CA VAL A 37 -10.14 14.74 10.70
C VAL A 37 -8.76 14.84 11.40
N PRO A 38 -8.15 13.73 11.86
CA PRO A 38 -6.83 13.74 12.47
C PRO A 38 -5.78 14.42 11.58
N GLY A 39 -5.01 15.34 12.15
CA GLY A 39 -3.98 16.09 11.42
C GLY A 39 -4.49 17.35 10.68
N LEU A 40 -5.79 17.63 10.71
CA LEU A 40 -6.36 18.89 10.25
C LEU A 40 -6.77 19.76 11.46
N PRO A 41 -6.48 21.08 11.46
CA PRO A 41 -6.93 21.95 12.53
C PRO A 41 -8.45 21.96 12.61
N ASN A 42 -9.00 21.78 13.81
CA ASN A 42 -10.43 21.98 14.07
C ASN A 42 -10.76 23.47 13.97
N GLY A 43 -11.17 23.92 12.78
CA GLY A 43 -11.57 25.31 12.57
C GLY A 43 -11.98 25.59 11.12
N ARG A 44 -13.17 26.20 10.95
CA ARG A 44 -13.61 26.75 9.67
C ARG A 44 -12.63 27.84 9.24
N GLY A 45 -11.94 27.66 8.12
CA GLY A 45 -11.35 28.78 7.38
C GLY A 45 -9.87 28.72 7.06
N VAL A 46 -9.10 27.72 7.50
CA VAL A 46 -7.74 27.55 6.99
C VAL A 46 -7.79 26.58 5.82
N ARG A 47 -7.75 27.10 4.59
CA ARG A 47 -7.35 26.31 3.41
C ARG A 47 -5.86 26.00 3.57
N VAL A 48 -5.52 25.07 4.47
CA VAL A 48 -4.25 24.37 4.32
C VAL A 48 -4.44 23.60 3.01
N LYS A 49 -3.73 24.01 1.97
CA LYS A 49 -3.50 23.17 0.79
C LYS A 49 -2.62 22.03 1.32
N VAL A 50 -3.22 21.11 2.08
CA VAL A 50 -2.55 19.87 2.43
C VAL A 50 -2.45 19.17 1.10
N LEU A 51 -1.28 19.25 0.48
CA LEU A 51 -0.91 18.52 -0.74
C LEU A 51 -0.85 17.04 -0.33
N LEU A 52 -2.03 16.47 -0.13
CA LEU A 52 -2.19 15.08 0.20
C LEU A 52 -2.38 14.31 -1.09
N GLU A 53 -1.35 14.28 -1.92
CA GLU A 53 -1.43 13.67 -3.23
C GLU A 53 -1.42 12.14 -3.08
N CYS A 54 -2.53 11.51 -3.45
CA CYS A 54 -2.60 10.05 -3.57
C CYS A 54 -2.04 9.64 -4.93
N VAL A 55 -1.27 8.56 -4.96
CA VAL A 55 -0.64 8.10 -6.20
C VAL A 55 -0.70 6.58 -6.28
N ASP A 56 -0.96 6.05 -7.47
CA ASP A 56 -0.82 4.61 -7.72
C ASP A 56 0.67 4.22 -7.65
N ARG A 57 0.99 3.14 -6.94
CA ARG A 57 2.37 2.71 -6.71
C ARG A 57 3.09 2.35 -8.00
N THR A 58 2.41 1.71 -8.94
CA THR A 58 2.98 1.34 -10.24
C THR A 58 3.28 2.60 -11.04
N MET A 59 2.36 3.56 -11.01
CA MET A 59 2.57 4.89 -11.60
C MET A 59 3.82 5.56 -11.03
N LEU A 60 3.86 5.73 -9.70
CA LEU A 60 4.96 6.40 -9.01
C LEU A 60 6.30 5.74 -9.35
N ARG A 61 6.34 4.41 -9.31
CA ARG A 61 7.53 3.64 -9.69
C ARG A 61 7.95 3.93 -11.12
N ASN A 62 7.02 3.91 -12.08
CA ASN A 62 7.34 4.15 -13.47
C ASN A 62 7.88 5.57 -13.68
N VAL A 63 7.27 6.59 -13.05
CA VAL A 63 7.75 7.98 -13.12
C VAL A 63 9.14 8.14 -12.50
N LEU A 64 9.43 7.47 -11.38
CA LEU A 64 10.75 7.51 -10.74
C LEU A 64 11.83 6.77 -11.54
N LEU A 65 11.44 5.78 -12.36
CA LEU A 65 12.36 5.04 -13.21
C LEU A 65 12.71 5.77 -14.51
N LEU A 66 11.92 6.77 -14.89
CA LEU A 66 12.24 7.62 -16.04
C LEU A 66 13.60 8.28 -15.83
N GLU A 67 14.45 8.21 -16.85
CA GLU A 67 15.80 8.79 -16.85
C GLU A 67 16.77 8.10 -15.87
N GLN A 68 16.38 6.98 -15.26
CA GLN A 68 17.22 6.14 -14.38
C GLN A 68 17.58 4.80 -15.01
N GLU A 69 17.27 4.58 -16.28
CA GLU A 69 17.40 3.29 -16.97
C GLU A 69 18.86 2.80 -16.98
N ASN A 70 19.81 3.72 -17.06
CA ASN A 70 21.25 3.42 -17.05
C ASN A 70 21.81 3.20 -15.62
N HIS A 71 21.04 3.54 -14.58
CA HIS A 71 21.45 3.45 -13.18
C HIS A 71 20.79 2.28 -12.44
N VAL A 72 19.82 1.59 -13.06
CA VAL A 72 19.09 0.48 -12.46
C VAL A 72 19.43 -0.83 -13.17
N LYS A 73 20.02 -1.77 -12.42
CA LYS A 73 20.23 -3.16 -12.87
C LYS A 73 19.12 -4.05 -12.31
N PHE A 74 18.17 -4.43 -13.15
CA PHE A 74 17.10 -5.37 -12.77
C PHE A 74 17.62 -6.80 -12.60
N SER A 75 16.79 -7.66 -12.00
CA SER A 75 17.09 -9.08 -11.74
C SER A 75 18.30 -9.31 -10.81
N LYS A 76 18.69 -8.30 -10.04
CA LYS A 76 19.76 -8.37 -9.04
C LYS A 76 19.18 -8.52 -7.63
N SER A 77 19.08 -9.75 -7.16
CA SER A 77 18.66 -10.05 -5.78
C SER A 77 19.90 -10.10 -4.88
N CYS A 78 20.12 -9.05 -4.08
CA CYS A 78 21.21 -9.01 -3.10
C CYS A 78 21.03 -10.13 -2.07
N THR A 79 22.12 -10.76 -1.66
CA THR A 79 22.11 -11.87 -0.69
C THR A 79 22.89 -11.53 0.57
N HIS A 80 24.06 -10.91 0.41
CA HIS A 80 24.95 -10.49 1.48
C HIS A 80 25.92 -9.43 0.95
N TYR A 81 26.70 -8.83 1.85
CA TYR A 81 27.78 -7.91 1.49
C TYR A 81 29.05 -8.23 2.28
N GLU A 82 30.19 -7.76 1.79
CA GLU A 82 31.46 -7.81 2.51
C GLU A 82 32.07 -6.41 2.57
N ILE A 83 32.57 -6.02 3.75
CA ILE A 83 33.34 -4.78 3.90
C ILE A 83 34.76 -5.08 3.46
N THR A 84 35.29 -4.26 2.56
CA THR A 84 36.66 -4.34 2.06
C THR A 84 37.48 -3.19 2.64
N PRO A 85 38.83 -3.23 2.56
CA PRO A 85 39.67 -2.11 3.00
C PRO A 85 39.38 -0.78 2.27
N THR A 86 38.71 -0.83 1.11
CA THR A 86 38.43 0.33 0.25
C THR A 86 36.94 0.67 0.14
N GLY A 87 36.04 -0.10 0.79
CA GLY A 87 34.61 0.11 0.70
C GLY A 87 33.79 -1.14 1.03
N VAL A 88 32.87 -1.49 0.13
CA VAL A 88 31.91 -2.58 0.31
C VAL A 88 31.62 -3.27 -1.01
N THR A 89 31.48 -4.59 -0.96
CA THR A 89 31.08 -5.43 -2.10
C THR A 89 29.72 -6.05 -1.81
N ALA A 90 28.75 -5.86 -2.70
CA ALA A 90 27.43 -6.51 -2.62
C ALA A 90 27.41 -7.74 -3.54
N PHE A 91 26.87 -8.86 -3.03
CA PHE A 91 26.80 -10.13 -3.75
C PHE A 91 25.35 -10.51 -4.08
N PHE A 92 25.14 -10.97 -5.30
CA PHE A 92 23.81 -11.24 -5.84
C PHE A 92 23.58 -12.73 -6.07
N ARG A 93 22.30 -13.14 -6.07
CA ARG A 93 21.89 -14.54 -6.24
C ARG A 93 22.33 -15.17 -7.56
N ASP A 94 22.54 -14.36 -8.59
CA ASP A 94 23.05 -14.81 -9.89
C ASP A 94 24.56 -15.08 -9.91
N GLY A 95 25.24 -14.98 -8.75
CA GLY A 95 26.67 -15.19 -8.60
C GLY A 95 27.52 -13.96 -8.91
N THR A 96 26.91 -12.87 -9.37
CA THR A 96 27.63 -11.62 -9.63
C THR A 96 27.84 -10.79 -8.36
N SER A 97 28.75 -9.83 -8.44
CA SER A 97 29.05 -8.89 -7.35
C SER A 97 29.31 -7.49 -7.90
N GLU A 98 29.06 -6.46 -7.09
CA GLU A 98 29.37 -5.07 -7.42
C GLU A 98 30.10 -4.41 -6.25
N GLN A 99 31.13 -3.62 -6.55
CA GLN A 99 31.92 -2.90 -5.55
C GLN A 99 31.52 -1.43 -5.50
N GLY A 100 31.56 -0.84 -4.31
CA GLY A 100 31.31 0.58 -4.09
C GLY A 100 31.92 1.07 -2.79
N THR A 101 31.79 2.38 -2.53
CA THR A 101 32.26 3.01 -1.28
C THR A 101 31.19 3.00 -0.19
N LEU A 102 29.92 3.01 -0.59
CA LEU A 102 28.75 3.03 0.29
C LEU A 102 27.67 2.08 -0.27
N LEU A 103 27.10 1.27 0.61
CA LEU A 103 25.93 0.42 0.35
C LEU A 103 24.72 0.96 1.12
N VAL A 104 23.65 1.25 0.40
CA VAL A 104 22.37 1.69 0.97
C VAL A 104 21.35 0.54 0.87
N GLY A 105 20.98 -0.04 2.00
CA GLY A 105 19.91 -1.03 2.09
C GLY A 105 18.53 -0.36 1.99
N ALA A 106 17.99 -0.33 0.78
CA ALA A 106 16.62 0.13 0.46
C ALA A 106 15.75 -1.03 -0.07
N ASP A 107 16.04 -2.25 0.42
CA ASP A 107 15.55 -3.56 -0.05
C ASP A 107 14.33 -4.07 0.74
N GLY A 108 13.63 -3.15 1.41
CA GLY A 108 12.33 -3.37 2.04
C GLY A 108 12.35 -4.26 3.28
N THR A 109 11.16 -4.64 3.73
CA THR A 109 10.92 -5.31 5.01
C THR A 109 11.75 -6.60 5.21
N PHE A 110 12.06 -7.34 4.16
CA PHE A 110 12.83 -8.60 4.28
C PHE A 110 14.34 -8.44 4.00
N SER A 111 14.83 -7.20 3.98
CA SER A 111 16.21 -6.77 3.72
C SER A 111 17.29 -7.76 4.25
N PRO A 112 18.04 -8.45 3.37
CA PRO A 112 19.28 -9.13 3.74
C PRO A 112 20.32 -8.17 4.32
N VAL A 113 20.42 -6.93 3.81
CA VAL A 113 21.39 -5.94 4.29
C VAL A 113 21.14 -5.58 5.75
N ARG A 114 19.88 -5.32 6.14
CA ARG A 114 19.49 -5.10 7.54
C ARG A 114 19.85 -6.31 8.39
N LYS A 115 19.54 -7.53 7.94
CA LYS A 115 19.80 -8.74 8.74
C LYS A 115 21.28 -8.91 9.07
N GLN A 116 22.18 -8.55 8.15
CA GLN A 116 23.62 -8.59 8.39
C GLN A 116 24.11 -7.43 9.28
N LEU A 117 23.61 -6.21 9.05
CA LEU A 117 24.01 -5.03 9.83
C LEU A 117 23.46 -5.04 11.27
N LEU A 118 22.21 -5.50 11.44
CA LEU A 118 21.44 -5.45 12.68
C LEU A 118 20.74 -6.81 12.94
N PRO A 119 21.50 -7.89 13.22
CA PRO A 119 20.96 -9.26 13.31
C PRO A 119 19.94 -9.45 14.45
N ASN A 120 19.96 -8.56 15.44
CA ASN A 120 19.08 -8.64 16.60
C ASN A 120 17.75 -7.90 16.41
N VAL A 121 17.60 -7.09 15.36
CA VAL A 121 16.33 -6.40 15.08
C VAL A 121 15.33 -7.41 14.54
N ARG A 122 14.24 -7.59 15.28
CA ARG A 122 13.14 -8.48 14.92
C ARG A 122 11.88 -7.67 14.67
N TYR A 123 11.19 -7.99 13.58
CA TYR A 123 9.83 -7.53 13.35
C TYR A 123 8.85 -8.42 14.11
N VAL A 124 7.81 -7.78 14.62
CA VAL A 124 6.73 -8.40 15.37
C VAL A 124 5.54 -8.55 14.43
N ASP A 125 4.99 -9.76 14.37
CA ASP A 125 3.74 -10.00 13.67
C ASP A 125 2.59 -9.42 14.49
N THR A 126 1.76 -8.57 13.88
CA THR A 126 0.61 -7.97 14.57
C THR A 126 -0.60 -8.90 14.63
N LEU A 127 -0.50 -10.09 14.03
CA LEU A 127 -1.60 -11.02 13.76
C LEU A 127 -2.69 -10.42 12.87
N THR A 128 -2.47 -9.24 12.30
CA THR A 128 -3.38 -8.65 11.33
C THR A 128 -3.00 -9.08 9.93
N ARG A 129 -4.02 -9.50 9.17
CA ARG A 129 -3.92 -9.82 7.76
C ARG A 129 -4.84 -8.89 7.00
N VAL A 130 -4.37 -8.42 5.85
CA VAL A 130 -5.15 -7.56 4.98
C VAL A 130 -5.08 -8.04 3.55
N ILE A 131 -6.16 -7.84 2.81
CA ILE A 131 -6.19 -8.00 1.36
C ILE A 131 -6.46 -6.62 0.79
N TYR A 132 -5.54 -6.16 -0.04
CA TYR A 132 -5.74 -4.98 -0.89
C TYR A 132 -6.45 -5.42 -2.16
N GLY A 133 -7.30 -4.55 -2.69
CA GLY A 133 -7.86 -4.76 -4.01
C GLY A 133 -8.37 -3.47 -4.64
N LYS A 134 -8.70 -3.59 -5.92
CA LYS A 134 -9.23 -2.53 -6.75
C LYS A 134 -10.56 -2.97 -7.35
N THR A 135 -11.56 -2.10 -7.29
CA THR A 135 -12.85 -2.32 -7.96
C THR A 135 -13.09 -1.17 -8.93
N PRO A 136 -13.17 -1.42 -10.25
CA PRO A 136 -13.47 -0.39 -11.23
C PRO A 136 -14.80 0.29 -10.93
N LEU A 137 -14.86 1.62 -11.05
CA LEU A 137 -16.13 2.33 -10.91
C LEU A 137 -16.95 2.21 -12.19
N THR A 138 -17.78 1.18 -12.25
CA THR A 138 -18.73 0.95 -13.34
C THR A 138 -20.12 1.50 -12.99
N GLU A 139 -20.98 1.62 -14.00
CA GLU A 139 -22.40 1.92 -13.77
C GLU A 139 -23.07 0.87 -12.88
N ASP A 140 -22.69 -0.41 -13.04
CA ASP A 140 -23.21 -1.52 -12.21
C ASP A 140 -22.80 -1.37 -10.74
N LEU A 141 -21.52 -1.04 -10.47
CA LEU A 141 -21.10 -0.75 -9.09
C LEU A 141 -21.85 0.45 -8.53
N THR A 142 -22.03 1.51 -9.33
CA THR A 142 -22.75 2.72 -8.90
C THR A 142 -24.21 2.46 -8.57
N ALA A 143 -24.87 1.55 -9.31
CA ALA A 143 -26.26 1.20 -9.10
C ALA A 143 -26.49 0.28 -7.89
N ARG A 144 -25.51 -0.58 -7.57
CA ARG A 144 -25.63 -1.60 -6.51
C ARG A 144 -25.06 -1.17 -5.16
N PHE A 145 -24.05 -0.30 -5.16
CA PHE A 145 -23.29 0.06 -3.97
C PHE A 145 -23.94 1.19 -3.16
N GLN A 146 -23.61 1.26 -1.86
CA GLN A 146 -24.14 2.29 -0.95
C GLN A 146 -23.75 3.71 -1.43
N PRO A 147 -24.69 4.60 -1.81
CA PRO A 147 -24.35 5.89 -2.42
C PRO A 147 -23.50 6.82 -1.55
N LYS A 148 -23.61 6.70 -0.22
CA LYS A 148 -22.77 7.46 0.71
C LYS A 148 -21.31 6.96 0.72
N ALA A 149 -21.12 5.65 0.54
CA ALA A 149 -19.80 5.04 0.45
C ALA A 149 -19.07 5.35 -0.87
N LEU A 150 -19.79 5.82 -1.89
CA LEU A 150 -19.21 6.25 -3.17
C LEU A 150 -18.56 7.65 -3.12
N LYS A 151 -18.80 8.42 -2.05
CA LYS A 151 -18.44 9.86 -2.01
C LYS A 151 -17.04 10.10 -1.46
N TRP A 152 -16.64 9.33 -0.44
CA TRP A 152 -15.35 9.51 0.23
C TRP A 152 -14.96 8.29 1.07
N MET A 153 -13.89 8.43 1.85
CA MET A 153 -13.38 7.45 2.79
C MET A 153 -14.50 6.82 3.60
N THR A 154 -14.55 5.50 3.55
CA THR A 154 -15.60 4.71 4.15
C THR A 154 -15.01 3.53 4.90
N ILE A 155 -15.57 3.26 6.07
CA ILE A 155 -15.25 2.08 6.88
C ILE A 155 -16.51 1.21 6.98
N ILE A 156 -16.43 -0.04 6.54
CA ILE A 156 -17.50 -1.02 6.68
C ILE A 156 -16.98 -2.15 7.57
N GLN A 157 -17.70 -2.48 8.64
CA GLN A 157 -17.19 -3.39 9.68
C GLN A 157 -18.25 -4.39 10.13
N ASP A 158 -17.81 -5.62 10.36
CA ASP A 158 -18.50 -6.58 11.22
C ASP A 158 -17.66 -6.87 12.48
N GLN A 159 -17.93 -7.98 13.17
CA GLN A 159 -17.21 -8.36 14.39
C GLN A 159 -15.75 -8.80 14.15
N SER A 160 -15.41 -9.25 12.94
CA SER A 160 -14.14 -9.93 12.63
C SER A 160 -13.33 -9.24 11.53
N LEU A 161 -13.99 -8.43 10.70
CA LEU A 161 -13.44 -7.83 9.49
C LEU A 161 -13.74 -6.32 9.43
N THR A 162 -12.77 -5.59 8.90
CA THR A 162 -12.85 -4.16 8.62
C THR A 162 -12.45 -3.91 7.18
N LEU A 163 -13.38 -3.40 6.39
CA LEU A 163 -13.12 -2.84 5.07
C LEU A 163 -12.90 -1.34 5.21
N PHE A 164 -11.70 -0.89 4.86
CA PHE A 164 -11.40 0.50 4.61
C PHE A 164 -11.38 0.74 3.11
N MET A 165 -12.04 1.78 2.62
CA MET A 165 -12.03 2.09 1.19
C MET A 165 -12.10 3.58 0.91
N GLU A 166 -11.54 3.98 -0.23
CA GLU A 166 -11.63 5.34 -0.75
C GLU A 166 -11.83 5.30 -2.28
N PRO A 167 -12.77 6.11 -2.83
CA PRO A 167 -12.83 6.35 -4.25
C PRO A 167 -11.61 7.15 -4.71
N VAL A 168 -10.85 6.63 -5.66
CA VAL A 168 -9.67 7.31 -6.20
C VAL A 168 -9.85 7.53 -7.70
N ARG A 169 -9.57 8.77 -8.13
CA ARG A 169 -9.77 9.24 -9.50
C ARG A 169 -8.47 9.84 -10.01
N PHE A 170 -7.99 9.38 -11.16
CA PHE A 170 -6.81 9.91 -11.83
C PHE A 170 -7.29 10.75 -13.03
N PRO A 171 -7.41 12.09 -12.89
CA PRO A 171 -8.07 12.92 -13.89
C PRO A 171 -7.24 13.14 -15.16
N LYS A 172 -5.94 12.84 -15.11
CA LYS A 172 -4.99 13.05 -16.19
C LYS A 172 -4.45 11.71 -16.67
N ASP A 173 -4.35 11.57 -17.98
CA ASP A 173 -3.74 10.40 -18.59
C ASP A 173 -2.21 10.49 -18.46
N ALA A 174 -1.65 9.64 -17.62
CA ALA A 174 -0.20 9.55 -17.41
C ALA A 174 0.56 9.29 -18.72
N SER A 175 -0.03 8.58 -19.69
CA SER A 175 0.60 8.36 -21.00
C SER A 175 0.69 9.65 -21.80
N VAL A 176 -0.30 10.52 -21.75
CA VAL A 176 -0.25 11.83 -22.42
C VAL A 176 0.78 12.73 -21.73
N GLU A 177 0.73 12.83 -20.40
CA GLU A 177 1.65 13.66 -19.61
C GLU A 177 3.12 13.21 -19.75
N THR A 178 3.34 11.92 -20.02
CA THR A 178 4.67 11.33 -20.16
C THR A 178 5.07 11.12 -21.63
N ASN A 179 4.31 11.59 -22.62
CA ASN A 179 4.55 11.33 -24.05
C ASN A 179 4.74 9.83 -24.37
N GLY A 180 3.92 8.97 -23.77
CA GLY A 180 3.87 7.53 -23.99
C GLY A 180 4.89 6.71 -23.20
N ARG A 181 5.72 7.34 -22.35
CA ARG A 181 6.76 6.65 -21.58
C ARG A 181 6.21 5.84 -20.40
N VAL A 182 5.03 6.22 -19.89
CA VAL A 182 4.31 5.49 -18.84
C VAL A 182 2.94 5.08 -19.40
N PRO A 183 2.51 3.83 -19.22
CA PRO A 183 1.21 3.39 -19.71
C PRO A 183 0.07 4.10 -18.99
N ARG A 184 -1.09 4.19 -19.66
CA ARG A 184 -2.34 4.65 -19.05
C ARG A 184 -2.73 3.69 -17.92
N ILE A 185 -3.12 4.26 -16.78
CA ILE A 185 -3.78 3.53 -15.70
C ILE A 185 -5.26 3.88 -15.79
N ASP A 186 -6.14 2.90 -15.69
CA ASP A 186 -7.57 3.16 -15.76
C ASP A 186 -8.00 4.17 -14.70
N ASP A 187 -8.72 5.19 -15.18
CA ASP A 187 -8.88 6.48 -14.52
C ASP A 187 -9.67 6.41 -13.18
N TYR A 188 -10.28 5.27 -12.85
CA TYR A 188 -11.29 5.13 -11.80
C TYR A 188 -11.30 3.75 -11.12
N ALA A 189 -10.82 3.70 -9.87
CA ALA A 189 -10.95 2.51 -9.02
C ALA A 189 -11.27 2.88 -7.56
N TYR A 190 -12.12 2.07 -6.92
CA TYR A 190 -12.12 1.98 -5.47
C TYR A 190 -10.91 1.19 -5.04
N TYR A 191 -10.05 1.84 -4.28
CA TYR A 191 -9.01 1.15 -3.55
C TYR A 191 -9.57 0.79 -2.20
N TRP A 192 -9.47 -0.49 -1.87
CA TRP A 192 -9.98 -0.99 -0.61
C TRP A 192 -8.99 -1.95 0.03
N VAL A 193 -9.11 -2.03 1.36
CA VAL A 193 -8.30 -2.87 2.22
C VAL A 193 -9.26 -3.59 3.15
N LEU A 194 -9.41 -4.90 2.97
CA LEU A 194 -10.16 -5.76 3.89
C LEU A 194 -9.19 -6.36 4.89
N GLY A 195 -9.33 -6.01 6.16
CA GLY A 195 -8.46 -6.45 7.24
C GLY A 195 -9.17 -7.19 8.35
N GLY A 196 -8.46 -8.11 9.00
CA GLY A 196 -8.94 -8.85 10.16
C GLY A 196 -7.80 -9.56 10.88
N ASN A 197 -8.14 -10.30 11.94
CA ASN A 197 -7.19 -11.20 12.60
C ASN A 197 -6.83 -12.38 11.67
N ALA A 198 -5.61 -12.89 11.76
CA ALA A 198 -5.12 -14.04 11.00
C ALA A 198 -6.05 -15.26 11.07
N GLU A 199 -6.64 -15.53 12.25
CA GLU A 199 -7.58 -16.64 12.45
C GLU A 199 -8.83 -16.49 11.57
N THR A 200 -9.29 -15.26 11.33
CA THR A 200 -10.47 -14.98 10.49
C THR A 200 -10.26 -15.46 9.05
N PHE A 201 -9.03 -15.41 8.54
CA PHE A 201 -8.73 -15.83 7.17
C PHE A 201 -8.61 -17.34 7.04
N GLY A 202 -8.40 -18.07 8.15
CA GLY A 202 -8.36 -19.54 8.18
C GLY A 202 -7.24 -20.17 7.34
N LEU A 203 -6.14 -19.43 7.13
CA LEU A 203 -4.97 -19.87 6.36
C LEU A 203 -3.71 -19.73 7.21
N SER A 204 -2.73 -20.60 6.96
CA SER A 204 -1.38 -20.40 7.50
C SER A 204 -0.73 -19.17 6.88
N ASP A 205 0.30 -18.64 7.54
CA ASP A 205 1.07 -17.51 7.04
C ASP A 205 1.67 -17.73 5.66
N ALA A 206 2.11 -18.96 5.38
CA ALA A 206 2.71 -19.32 4.10
C ALA A 206 1.65 -19.41 3.00
N GLU A 207 0.48 -19.98 3.29
CA GLU A 207 -0.63 -20.05 2.33
C GLU A 207 -1.15 -18.64 2.02
N PHE A 208 -1.40 -17.83 3.06
CA PHE A 208 -1.89 -16.47 2.90
C PHE A 208 -0.93 -15.61 2.07
N HIS A 209 0.39 -15.73 2.30
CA HIS A 209 1.39 -14.97 1.55
C HIS A 209 1.47 -15.37 0.07
N ASN A 210 1.18 -16.62 -0.26
CA ASN A 210 1.30 -17.15 -1.61
C ASN A 210 -0.03 -17.14 -2.40
N LEU A 211 -1.11 -16.56 -1.85
CA LEU A 211 -2.36 -16.41 -2.60
C LEU A 211 -2.08 -15.63 -3.88
N SER A 212 -2.55 -16.17 -5.01
CA SER A 212 -2.63 -15.38 -6.23
C SER A 212 -3.66 -14.26 -6.04
N GLY A 213 -3.63 -13.24 -6.92
CA GLY A 213 -4.66 -12.20 -6.87
C GLY A 213 -6.07 -12.78 -6.98
N LYS A 214 -6.26 -13.80 -7.83
CA LYS A 214 -7.55 -14.47 -7.96
C LYS A 214 -7.95 -15.19 -6.67
N ASP A 215 -7.04 -15.94 -6.05
CA ASP A 215 -7.35 -16.67 -4.82
C ASP A 215 -7.63 -15.71 -3.65
N ALA A 216 -6.92 -14.58 -3.59
CA ALA A 216 -7.20 -13.52 -2.63
C ALA A 216 -8.58 -12.88 -2.85
N ALA A 217 -8.96 -12.64 -4.10
CA ALA A 217 -10.29 -12.12 -4.46
C ALA A 217 -11.42 -13.12 -4.15
N ASP A 218 -11.22 -14.40 -4.45
CA ASP A 218 -12.19 -15.46 -4.13
C ASP A 218 -12.32 -15.62 -2.59
N LEU A 219 -11.22 -15.42 -1.85
CA LEU A 219 -11.25 -15.40 -0.39
C LEU A 219 -12.03 -14.20 0.17
N THR A 220 -11.90 -12.99 -0.39
CA THR A 220 -12.70 -11.85 0.08
C THR A 220 -14.20 -12.08 -0.11
N LEU A 221 -14.61 -12.67 -1.24
CA LEU A 221 -15.99 -13.07 -1.49
C LEU A 221 -16.51 -14.10 -0.48
N LYS A 222 -15.70 -15.12 -0.18
CA LYS A 222 -16.05 -16.14 0.82
C LYS A 222 -16.22 -15.51 2.21
N LEU A 223 -15.24 -14.71 2.64
CA LEU A 223 -15.20 -14.06 3.94
C LEU A 223 -16.32 -13.06 4.16
N THR A 224 -16.83 -12.45 3.09
CA THR A 224 -17.88 -11.41 3.17
C THR A 224 -19.24 -11.90 2.68
N SER A 225 -19.42 -13.21 2.47
CA SER A 225 -20.66 -13.80 1.96
C SER A 225 -21.91 -13.45 2.78
N HIS A 226 -21.76 -13.28 4.09
CA HIS A 226 -22.80 -12.91 5.04
C HIS A 226 -23.10 -11.40 5.10
N TRP A 227 -22.28 -10.56 4.46
CA TRP A 227 -22.48 -9.10 4.45
C TRP A 227 -23.73 -8.68 3.66
N ASP A 228 -24.15 -7.44 3.84
CA ASP A 228 -25.23 -6.83 3.08
C ASP A 228 -24.89 -6.83 1.56
N PRO A 229 -25.85 -7.16 0.67
CA PRO A 229 -25.62 -7.18 -0.77
C PRO A 229 -25.05 -5.88 -1.34
N SER A 230 -25.40 -4.73 -0.76
CA SER A 230 -24.88 -3.44 -1.21
C SER A 230 -23.36 -3.32 -1.02
N PHE A 231 -22.78 -3.95 0.01
CA PHE A 231 -21.33 -3.95 0.21
C PHE A 231 -20.64 -5.09 -0.51
N LYS A 232 -21.28 -6.25 -0.66
CA LYS A 232 -20.73 -7.38 -1.44
C LYS A 232 -20.43 -7.01 -2.89
N ALA A 233 -21.19 -6.09 -3.47
CA ALA A 233 -20.98 -5.61 -4.84
C ALA A 233 -19.53 -5.15 -5.11
N VAL A 234 -18.82 -4.59 -4.11
CA VAL A 234 -17.42 -4.16 -4.29
C VAL A 234 -16.49 -5.34 -4.56
N PHE A 235 -16.75 -6.49 -3.94
CA PHE A 235 -15.96 -7.71 -4.09
C PHE A 235 -16.40 -8.52 -5.32
N GLU A 236 -17.69 -8.51 -5.65
CA GLU A 236 -18.18 -9.20 -6.86
C GLU A 236 -17.67 -8.56 -8.15
N LEU A 237 -17.50 -7.23 -8.14
CA LEU A 237 -17.04 -6.44 -9.29
C LEU A 237 -15.54 -6.11 -9.23
N GLN A 238 -14.79 -6.72 -8.30
CA GLN A 238 -13.37 -6.43 -8.10
C GLN A 238 -12.51 -6.90 -9.29
N ASN A 239 -11.39 -6.23 -9.52
CA ASN A 239 -10.36 -6.74 -10.40
C ASN A 239 -9.58 -7.86 -9.68
N THR A 240 -9.91 -9.10 -10.01
CA THR A 240 -9.30 -10.28 -9.41
C THR A 240 -7.79 -10.40 -9.66
N ALA A 241 -7.26 -9.80 -10.72
CA ALA A 241 -5.81 -9.80 -10.98
C ALA A 241 -5.05 -8.79 -10.11
N GLN A 242 -5.74 -7.82 -9.50
CA GLN A 242 -5.16 -6.72 -8.73
C GLN A 242 -5.47 -6.81 -7.24
N SER A 243 -5.71 -8.02 -6.73
CA SER A 243 -5.80 -8.27 -5.29
C SER A 243 -4.46 -8.75 -4.74
N ALA A 244 -4.09 -8.28 -3.55
CA ALA A 244 -2.80 -8.61 -2.95
C ALA A 244 -2.94 -8.86 -1.43
N PRO A 245 -2.58 -10.07 -0.94
CA PRO A 245 -2.52 -10.35 0.48
C PRO A 245 -1.28 -9.68 1.10
N LEU A 246 -1.45 -9.10 2.29
CA LEU A 246 -0.34 -8.56 3.06
C LEU A 246 -0.46 -8.92 4.54
N ARG A 247 0.66 -9.39 5.09
CA ARG A 247 0.83 -9.57 6.53
C ARG A 247 1.31 -8.26 7.12
N LEU A 248 0.57 -7.76 8.10
CA LEU A 248 0.98 -6.55 8.80
C LEU A 248 1.99 -6.94 9.88
N ILE A 249 3.16 -6.31 9.79
CA ILE A 249 4.22 -6.47 10.76
C ILE A 249 4.70 -5.09 11.18
N THR A 250 5.31 -5.02 12.36
CA THR A 250 5.79 -3.76 12.91
C THR A 250 7.18 -3.94 13.52
N ALA A 251 7.98 -2.89 13.47
CA ALA A 251 9.22 -2.81 14.23
C ALA A 251 8.92 -2.35 15.67
N LYS A 252 9.66 -2.89 16.64
CA LYS A 252 9.66 -2.30 17.98
C LYS A 252 10.20 -0.86 17.90
N PRO A 253 9.68 0.08 18.72
CA PRO A 253 10.13 1.48 18.72
C PRO A 253 11.53 1.67 19.33
N GLU A 254 12.21 0.58 19.69
CA GLU A 254 13.55 0.61 20.27
C GLU A 254 14.58 0.95 19.19
N ARG A 255 15.51 1.86 19.52
CA ARG A 255 16.65 2.14 18.65
C ARG A 255 17.47 0.85 18.50
N PRO A 256 17.74 0.38 17.28
CA PRO A 256 18.60 -0.77 17.08
C PRO A 256 19.95 -0.55 17.77
N GLY A 257 20.30 -1.46 18.68
CA GLY A 257 21.66 -1.53 19.20
C GLY A 257 22.61 -2.00 18.10
N GLY A 258 23.75 -1.33 17.94
CA GLY A 258 24.76 -1.67 16.94
C GLY A 258 25.74 -0.52 16.73
N THR A 259 26.98 -0.86 16.38
CA THR A 259 27.97 0.14 15.96
C THR A 259 27.62 0.63 14.56
N PRO A 260 27.58 1.95 14.30
CA PRO A 260 27.42 2.47 12.95
C PRO A 260 28.50 1.92 12.02
N SER A 261 28.11 1.54 10.81
CA SER A 261 29.06 1.20 9.74
C SER A 261 29.37 2.46 8.94
N GLU A 262 30.64 2.64 8.56
CA GLU A 262 31.06 3.75 7.69
C GLU A 262 30.64 3.55 6.22
N ASN A 263 30.43 2.29 5.81
CA ASN A 263 30.18 1.91 4.42
C ASN A 263 28.78 1.35 4.18
N VAL A 264 27.94 1.19 5.22
CA VAL A 264 26.61 0.60 5.10
C VAL A 264 25.57 1.38 5.89
N VAL A 265 24.49 1.77 5.22
CA VAL A 265 23.35 2.47 5.81
C VAL A 265 22.03 1.84 5.34
N LEU A 266 20.95 1.98 6.12
CA LEU A 266 19.63 1.47 5.80
C LEU A 266 18.63 2.62 5.65
N MET A 267 17.63 2.46 4.79
CA MET A 267 16.55 3.44 4.63
C MET A 267 15.19 2.79 4.30
N GLY A 268 14.12 3.54 4.53
CA GLY A 268 12.75 3.08 4.29
C GLY A 268 12.38 1.83 5.11
N ASP A 269 11.56 0.96 4.51
CA ASP A 269 11.05 -0.26 5.16
C ASP A 269 12.14 -1.28 5.52
N ALA A 270 13.36 -1.12 4.99
CA ALA A 270 14.50 -1.92 5.40
C ALA A 270 14.83 -1.77 6.87
N ILE A 271 14.53 -0.62 7.48
CA ILE A 271 14.79 -0.32 8.90
C ILE A 271 13.55 0.14 9.68
N TYR A 272 12.58 0.75 9.01
CA TYR A 272 11.32 1.23 9.61
C TYR A 272 10.11 0.59 8.92
N ALA A 273 9.97 -0.73 9.02
CA ALA A 273 8.75 -1.39 8.55
C ALA A 273 7.54 -0.89 9.34
N MET A 274 6.62 -0.23 8.64
CA MET A 274 5.35 0.23 9.18
C MET A 274 4.22 -0.45 8.43
N MET A 275 3.05 -0.53 9.08
CA MET A 275 1.81 -0.83 8.36
C MET A 275 1.65 0.18 7.23
N PRO A 276 1.21 -0.22 6.03
CA PRO A 276 0.90 0.73 4.96
C PRO A 276 -0.32 1.56 5.37
N ALA A 277 -0.06 2.63 6.10
CA ALA A 277 -1.01 3.66 6.47
C ALA A 277 -0.66 4.89 5.64
N GLY A 278 -1.23 5.00 4.45
CA GLY A 278 -0.84 6.07 3.55
C GLY A 278 -1.55 6.08 2.20
N ARG A 279 -1.21 7.12 1.44
CA ARG A 279 -1.80 7.54 0.16
C ARG A 279 -1.10 6.96 -1.08
N ILE A 280 -0.19 6.01 -0.88
CA ILE A 280 0.42 5.22 -1.96
C ILE A 280 -0.40 3.95 -2.09
N LEU A 281 -1.07 3.81 -3.22
CA LEU A 281 -2.07 2.79 -3.43
C LEU A 281 -1.44 1.60 -4.18
N LEU A 282 -1.60 0.39 -3.64
CA LEU A 282 -1.12 -0.86 -4.23
C LEU A 282 -1.95 -1.23 -5.46
#